data_AF-A0A2X3E2C6-F1
#
_entry.id   AF-A0A2X3E2C6-F1
#
_cell.length_a   1.000
_cell.length_b   1.000
_cell.length_c   1.000
_cell.angle_alpha   90.00
_cell.angle_beta   90.00
_cell.angle_gamma   90.00
#
_symmetry.space_group_name_H-M   'P 1'
#
loop_
_entity.id
_entity.type
_entity.pdbx_description
1 polymer ?
#
loop_
_entity_poly.entity_id
_entity_poly.type
_entity_poly.pdbx_seq_one_letter_code
_entity_poly.pdbx_strand_id
1 'polypeptide(L)'
;MMSTFDKHDLSGFIGKHLVYTYDNGWNYEIYVKNGRTLDYRIHSGIVGNRWVKDQEAYIVRVGESIYKISWTEPTGTDVSLIVNLGDKVIERRRQHAEQRGEHHQHRRHHQGNGERTPHPAANEPGDQRVENNSEKQRQQQLHQDIGSGVDPGEDNHQRRQLK
;
A
#
# COMPACT_ATOMS: atom_id res chain seq x y z
N MET A 1 30.72 -3.07 6.44
CA MET A 1 30.60 -1.76 5.77
C MET A 1 29.46 -1.00 6.43
N MET A 2 29.70 0.26 6.84
CA MET A 2 28.60 1.13 7.27
C MET A 2 27.75 1.50 6.05
N SER A 3 26.44 1.64 6.24
CA SER A 3 25.54 2.17 5.22
C SER A 3 26.05 3.55 4.76
N THR A 4 26.03 3.83 3.46
CA THR A 4 26.40 5.15 2.93
C THR A 4 25.36 6.23 3.22
N PHE A 5 24.19 5.82 3.72
CA PHE A 5 23.07 6.68 4.08
C PHE A 5 22.48 6.26 5.44
N ASP A 6 21.85 7.22 6.14
CA ASP A 6 21.04 6.94 7.32
C ASP A 6 19.65 6.40 6.91
N LYS A 7 19.30 5.21 7.39
CA LYS A 7 18.03 4.53 7.07
C LYS A 7 16.80 5.20 7.69
N HIS A 8 17.01 5.99 8.74
CA HIS A 8 15.95 6.70 9.46
C HIS A 8 15.79 8.15 9.02
N ASP A 9 16.76 8.68 8.25
CA ASP A 9 16.63 9.99 7.63
C ASP A 9 15.64 9.95 6.46
N LEU A 10 14.45 10.49 6.72
CA LEU A 10 13.36 10.63 5.75
C LEU A 10 13.22 12.06 5.22
N SER A 11 14.17 12.96 5.52
CA SER A 11 14.08 14.38 5.14
C SER A 11 13.96 14.59 3.62
N GLY A 12 14.61 13.75 2.82
CA GLY A 12 14.50 13.77 1.35
C GLY A 12 13.13 13.35 0.81
N PHE A 13 12.27 12.75 1.63
CA PHE A 13 11.03 12.10 1.21
C PHE A 13 9.76 12.66 1.84
N ILE A 14 9.82 13.08 3.12
CA ILE A 14 8.71 13.77 3.77
C ILE A 14 8.37 15.06 3.00
N GLY A 15 7.09 15.34 2.83
CA GLY A 15 6.57 16.47 2.06
C GLY A 15 6.50 16.23 0.55
N LYS A 16 6.98 15.08 0.05
CA LYS A 16 6.87 14.75 -1.38
C LYS A 16 5.41 14.47 -1.77
N HIS A 17 5.01 15.07 -2.88
CA HIS A 17 3.75 14.81 -3.56
C HIS A 17 4.04 14.15 -4.90
N LEU A 18 3.56 12.93 -5.10
CA LEU A 18 3.96 12.07 -6.20
C LEU A 18 2.72 11.59 -6.95
N VAL A 19 2.68 11.87 -8.25
CA VAL A 19 1.66 11.33 -9.16
C VAL A 19 2.33 10.31 -10.06
N TYR A 20 1.76 9.12 -10.14
CA TYR A 20 2.28 8.03 -10.96
C TYR A 20 1.16 7.35 -11.73
N THR A 21 1.48 6.93 -12.96
CA THR A 21 0.54 6.26 -13.85
C THR A 21 1.00 4.82 -14.07
N TYR A 22 0.07 3.88 -13.94
CA TYR A 22 0.25 2.46 -14.20
C TYR A 22 0.34 2.23 -15.70
N ASP A 23 0.94 1.12 -16.13
CA ASP A 23 1.03 0.77 -17.56
C ASP A 23 -0.37 0.60 -18.18
N ASN A 24 -1.36 0.19 -17.38
CA ASN A 24 -2.77 0.14 -17.76
C ASN A 24 -3.49 1.51 -17.75
N GLY A 25 -2.76 2.61 -17.58
CA GLY A 25 -3.27 3.99 -17.63
C GLY A 25 -3.90 4.50 -16.33
N TRP A 26 -3.96 3.70 -15.26
CA TRP A 26 -4.52 4.16 -13.99
C TRP A 26 -3.61 5.18 -13.30
N ASN A 27 -4.19 6.25 -12.79
CA ASN A 27 -3.45 7.37 -12.23
C ASN A 27 -3.68 7.47 -10.73
N TYR A 28 -2.59 7.47 -9.97
CA TYR A 28 -2.56 7.47 -8.51
C TYR A 28 -1.67 8.60 -8.02
N GLU A 29 -1.96 9.05 -6.82
CA GLU A 29 -1.31 10.17 -6.16
C GLU A 29 -1.08 9.83 -4.68
N ILE A 30 0.10 10.17 -4.17
CA ILE A 30 0.44 10.07 -2.76
C ILE A 30 1.08 11.37 -2.27
N TYR A 31 0.78 11.75 -1.03
CA TYR A 31 1.45 12.81 -0.29
C TYR A 31 2.05 12.24 0.99
N VAL A 32 3.38 12.29 1.12
CA VAL A 32 4.10 11.80 2.30
C VAL A 32 4.05 12.86 3.40
N LYS A 33 2.98 12.85 4.20
CA LYS A 33 2.68 13.91 5.18
C LYS A 33 3.75 14.04 6.26
N ASN A 34 4.22 12.93 6.82
CA ASN A 34 5.30 12.88 7.81
C ASN A 34 5.94 11.48 7.83
N GLY A 35 6.82 11.20 8.80
CA GLY A 35 7.55 9.93 8.89
C GLY A 35 6.72 8.68 9.19
N ARG A 36 5.40 8.82 9.41
CA ARG A 36 4.50 7.68 9.72
C ARG A 36 3.10 7.79 9.12
N THR A 37 2.79 8.84 8.35
CA THR A 37 1.49 8.97 7.68
C THR A 37 1.61 9.47 6.25
N LEU A 38 0.66 9.05 5.41
CA LEU A 38 0.45 9.57 4.07
C LEU A 38 -1.03 9.88 3.81
N ASP A 39 -1.25 10.75 2.83
CA ASP A 39 -2.54 10.87 2.16
C ASP A 39 -2.39 10.25 0.75
N TYR A 40 -3.46 9.66 0.22
CA TYR A 40 -3.46 9.15 -1.15
C TYR A 40 -4.78 9.37 -1.87
N ARG A 41 -4.70 9.45 -3.20
CA ARG A 41 -5.84 9.63 -4.08
C ARG A 41 -5.68 8.80 -5.35
N ILE A 42 -6.79 8.23 -5.80
CA ILE A 42 -6.86 7.40 -7.00
C ILE A 42 -7.68 8.20 -8.01
N HIS A 43 -7.05 8.69 -9.07
CA HIS A 43 -7.71 9.54 -10.07
C HIS A 43 -8.48 8.72 -11.10
N SER A 44 -7.97 7.55 -11.48
CA SER A 44 -8.60 6.68 -12.49
C SER A 44 -8.42 5.19 -12.18
N GLY A 45 -9.19 4.36 -12.88
CA GLY A 45 -9.25 2.91 -12.68
C GLY A 45 -10.50 2.48 -11.92
N ILE A 46 -10.52 1.21 -11.50
CA ILE A 46 -11.72 0.56 -10.94
C ILE A 46 -12.20 1.22 -9.65
N VAL A 47 -11.27 1.74 -8.84
CA VAL A 47 -11.55 2.49 -7.60
C VAL A 47 -11.25 3.99 -7.76
N GLY A 48 -11.44 4.52 -8.98
CA GLY A 48 -11.25 5.94 -9.28
C GLY A 48 -12.11 6.86 -8.39
N ASN A 49 -11.59 8.07 -8.16
CA ASN A 49 -12.15 9.10 -7.28
C ASN A 49 -12.09 8.79 -5.77
N ARG A 50 -11.50 7.65 -5.37
CA ARG A 50 -11.21 7.35 -3.96
C ARG A 50 -10.05 8.20 -3.46
N TRP A 51 -10.13 8.68 -2.22
CA TRP A 51 -9.03 9.31 -1.52
C TRP A 51 -9.10 8.99 -0.03
N VAL A 52 -7.94 8.95 0.62
CA VAL A 52 -7.79 8.67 2.03
C VAL A 52 -6.79 9.64 2.62
N LYS A 53 -7.14 10.22 3.77
CA LYS A 53 -6.25 11.05 4.58
C LYS A 53 -5.81 10.32 5.82
N ASP A 54 -4.62 10.70 6.30
CA ASP A 54 -4.05 10.28 7.56
C ASP A 54 -3.89 8.76 7.69
N GLN A 55 -3.60 8.09 6.56
CA GLN A 55 -3.27 6.67 6.55
C GLN A 55 -1.95 6.46 7.27
N GLU A 56 -1.98 5.72 8.37
CA GLU A 56 -0.77 5.27 9.06
C GLU A 56 0.02 4.31 8.17
N ALA A 57 1.34 4.50 8.12
CA ALA A 57 2.23 3.69 7.31
C ALA A 57 3.62 3.56 7.92
N TYR A 58 4.29 2.46 7.58
CA TYR A 58 5.70 2.24 7.85
C TYR A 58 6.53 2.82 6.71
N ILE A 59 7.41 3.76 7.04
CA ILE A 59 8.25 4.47 6.06
C ILE A 59 9.72 4.30 6.45
N VAL A 60 10.54 3.84 5.50
CA VAL A 60 11.99 3.66 5.71
C VAL A 60 12.78 4.03 4.47
N ARG A 61 14.03 4.47 4.65
CA ARG A 61 14.98 4.67 3.56
C ARG A 61 15.77 3.37 3.32
N VAL A 62 15.79 2.91 2.08
CA VAL A 62 16.42 1.63 1.67
C VAL A 62 17.55 1.81 0.65
N GLY A 63 17.79 3.03 0.19
CA GLY A 63 18.90 3.43 -0.67
C GLY A 63 19.07 4.96 -0.62
N GLU A 64 20.07 5.48 -1.33
CA GLU A 64 20.39 6.92 -1.30
C GLU A 64 19.16 7.79 -1.63
N SER A 65 18.41 7.45 -2.67
CA SER A 65 17.17 8.12 -3.07
C SER A 65 15.99 7.15 -3.17
N ILE A 66 16.05 6.04 -2.41
CA ILE A 66 15.08 4.95 -2.48
C ILE A 66 14.40 4.78 -1.12
N TYR A 67 13.07 4.84 -1.13
CA TYR A 67 12.23 4.76 0.05
C TYR A 67 11.20 3.64 -0.07
N LYS A 68 10.86 3.02 1.04
CA LYS A 68 9.77 2.05 1.13
C LYS A 68 8.65 2.62 1.99
N ILE A 69 7.41 2.49 1.51
CA ILE A 69 6.19 2.80 2.27
C ILE A 69 5.35 1.52 2.35
N SER A 70 4.77 1.18 3.49
CA SER A 70 3.86 0.04 3.61
C SER A 70 2.73 0.32 4.60
N TRP A 71 1.51 -0.09 4.26
CA TRP A 71 0.34 0.04 5.12
C TRP A 71 -0.64 -1.10 4.87
N THR A 72 -1.55 -1.30 5.81
CA THR A 72 -2.72 -2.17 5.65
C THR A 72 -3.95 -1.30 5.47
N GLU A 73 -4.69 -1.53 4.40
CA GLU A 73 -5.97 -0.88 4.15
C GLU A 73 -7.04 -1.44 5.11
N PRO A 74 -8.10 -0.68 5.44
CA PRO A 74 -9.21 -1.16 6.27
C PRO A 74 -9.91 -2.42 5.73
N THR A 75 -9.80 -2.67 4.43
CA THR A 75 -10.30 -3.87 3.72
C THR A 75 -9.45 -5.12 4.00
N GLY A 76 -8.32 -4.98 4.70
CA GLY A 76 -7.36 -6.05 4.92
C GLY A 76 -6.43 -6.29 3.72
N THR A 77 -6.37 -5.39 2.74
CA THR A 77 -5.32 -5.45 1.71
C THR A 77 -4.04 -4.84 2.27
N ASP A 78 -2.93 -5.56 2.20
CA ASP A 78 -1.62 -4.98 2.50
C ASP A 78 -1.03 -4.35 1.22
N VAL A 79 -0.44 -3.17 1.37
CA VAL A 79 0.19 -2.45 0.27
C VAL A 79 1.63 -2.14 0.63
N SER A 80 2.54 -2.33 -0.33
CA SER A 80 3.94 -1.94 -0.23
C SER A 80 4.39 -1.21 -1.49
N LEU A 81 5.03 -0.06 -1.32
CA LEU A 81 5.59 0.77 -2.38
C LEU A 81 7.10 0.89 -2.20
N ILE A 82 7.84 0.78 -3.31
CA ILE A 82 9.22 1.27 -3.44
C ILE A 82 9.20 2.52 -4.30
N VAL A 83 9.75 3.61 -3.79
CA VAL A 83 9.90 4.88 -4.50
C VAL A 83 11.38 5.17 -4.68
N ASN A 84 11.87 5.01 -5.90
CA ASN A 84 13.20 5.43 -6.31
C ASN A 84 13.09 6.80 -6.98
N LEU A 85 13.41 7.84 -6.21
CA LEU A 85 13.36 9.22 -6.69
C LEU A 85 14.46 9.54 -7.71
N GLY A 86 15.62 8.88 -7.60
CA GLY A 86 16.75 9.09 -8.51
C GLY A 86 16.44 8.63 -9.93
N ASP A 87 15.90 7.42 -10.06
CA ASP A 87 15.54 6.82 -11.35
C ASP A 87 14.11 7.17 -11.79
N LYS A 88 13.40 7.98 -11.00
CA LYS A 88 11.98 8.33 -11.19
C LYS A 88 11.08 7.10 -11.31
N VAL A 89 11.32 6.10 -10.47
CA VAL A 89 10.59 4.83 -10.53
C VAL A 89 9.79 4.56 -9.27
N ILE A 90 8.54 4.13 -9.42
CA ILE A 90 7.72 3.55 -8.36
C ILE A 90 7.40 2.09 -8.69
N GLU A 91 7.62 1.21 -7.73
CA GLU A 91 7.14 -0.16 -7.76
C GLU A 91 6.08 -0.37 -6.68
N ARG A 92 4.96 -1.03 -7.03
CA ARG A 92 3.91 -1.38 -6.08
C ARG A 92 3.71 -2.89 -6.01
N ARG A 93 3.49 -3.38 -4.78
CA ARG A 93 2.92 -4.70 -4.50
C ARG A 93 1.66 -4.58 -3.63
N ARG A 94 0.70 -5.47 -3.86
CA ARG A 94 -0.48 -5.68 -3.02
C ARG A 94 -0.52 -7.13 -2.57
N GLN A 95 -1.10 -7.38 -1.40
CA GLN A 95 -1.44 -8.73 -0.96
C GLN A 95 -2.85 -8.71 -0.36
N HIS A 96 -3.76 -9.51 -0.93
CA HIS A 96 -5.15 -9.55 -0.50
C HIS A 96 -5.31 -10.37 0.80
N ALA A 97 -6.26 -9.99 1.65
CA ALA A 97 -6.55 -10.69 2.91
C ALA A 97 -6.85 -12.19 2.70
N GLU A 98 -7.57 -12.53 1.64
CA GLU A 98 -8.00 -13.88 1.31
C GLU A 98 -6.80 -14.82 1.07
N GLN A 99 -5.79 -14.34 0.34
CA GLN A 99 -4.54 -15.07 0.10
C GLN A 99 -3.75 -15.34 1.39
N ARG A 100 -3.90 -14.50 2.43
CA ARG A 100 -3.29 -14.78 3.74
C ARG A 100 -3.97 -15.96 4.43
N GLY A 101 -5.30 -16.09 4.30
CA GLY A 101 -6.08 -17.20 4.85
C GLY A 101 -5.63 -18.56 4.30
N GLU A 102 -5.37 -18.63 3.00
CA GLU A 102 -4.87 -19.84 2.32
C GLU A 102 -3.47 -20.23 2.77
N HIS A 103 -2.55 -19.26 2.89
CA HIS A 103 -1.22 -19.48 3.47
C HIS A 103 -1.29 -19.95 4.94
N HIS A 104 -2.28 -19.48 5.70
CA HIS A 104 -2.50 -19.93 7.07
C HIS A 104 -3.01 -21.38 7.14
N GLN A 105 -3.78 -21.88 6.15
CA GLN A 105 -4.17 -23.30 6.11
C GLN A 105 -2.95 -24.20 5.87
N HIS A 106 -2.07 -23.84 4.93
CA HIS A 106 -0.82 -24.58 4.70
C HIS A 106 0.14 -24.53 5.90
N ARG A 107 0.18 -23.41 6.63
CA ARG A 107 1.03 -23.24 7.82
C ARG A 107 0.46 -23.90 9.09
N ARG A 108 -0.86 -24.05 9.20
CA ARG A 108 -1.52 -24.73 10.32
C ARG A 108 -1.12 -26.21 10.44
N HIS A 109 -0.74 -26.85 9.33
CA HIS A 109 -0.20 -28.21 9.37
C HIS A 109 1.21 -28.29 10.00
N HIS A 110 1.93 -27.17 10.14
CA HIS A 110 3.34 -27.16 10.57
C HIS A 110 3.66 -26.40 11.86
N GLN A 111 2.70 -25.71 12.49
CA GLN A 111 2.97 -25.01 13.75
C GLN A 111 1.91 -25.31 14.80
N GLY A 112 2.28 -26.24 15.71
CA GLY A 112 1.59 -26.45 16.98
C GLY A 112 1.68 -25.22 17.89
N ASN A 113 0.57 -24.96 18.58
CA ASN A 113 0.35 -24.13 19.76
C ASN A 113 1.32 -22.95 19.99
N GLY A 114 0.97 -21.80 19.43
CA GLY A 114 1.41 -20.50 19.94
C GLY A 114 0.25 -19.51 19.79
N GLU A 115 -0.37 -19.14 20.90
CA GLU A 115 -1.43 -18.13 20.95
C GLU A 115 -0.95 -16.82 20.33
N ARG A 116 -1.68 -16.30 19.35
CA ARG A 116 -1.47 -14.94 18.82
C ARG A 116 -2.49 -14.00 19.46
N THR A 117 -1.98 -13.01 20.18
CA THR A 117 -2.74 -11.84 20.59
C THR A 117 -3.14 -11.02 19.35
N PRO A 118 -4.40 -10.57 19.23
CA PRO A 118 -4.82 -9.67 18.16
C PRO A 118 -4.19 -8.28 18.32
N HIS A 119 -3.68 -7.71 17.23
CA HIS A 119 -3.31 -6.29 17.18
C HIS A 119 -4.59 -5.42 17.16
N PRO A 120 -4.61 -4.27 17.86
CA PRO A 120 -5.77 -3.38 17.86
C PRO A 120 -6.00 -2.77 16.47
N ALA A 121 -7.28 -2.65 16.09
CA ALA A 121 -7.71 -1.99 14.87
C ALA A 121 -7.28 -0.52 14.85
N ALA A 122 -6.79 -0.05 13.69
CA ALA A 122 -6.38 1.32 13.48
C ALA A 122 -7.55 2.30 13.70
N ASN A 123 -7.24 3.43 14.36
CA ASN A 123 -8.18 4.47 14.77
C ASN A 123 -8.95 5.10 13.60
N GLU A 124 -10.17 5.58 13.87
CA GLU A 124 -11.05 6.28 12.93
C GLU A 124 -10.48 7.64 12.50
N PRO A 125 -10.27 7.89 11.19
CA PRO A 125 -9.74 9.17 10.72
C PRO A 125 -10.86 10.19 10.47
N GLY A 126 -10.69 11.38 11.05
CA GLY A 126 -11.51 12.55 10.75
C GLY A 126 -11.40 12.93 9.28
N ASP A 127 -12.56 13.25 8.69
CA ASP A 127 -12.71 13.73 7.32
C ASP A 127 -12.39 12.71 6.20
N GLN A 128 -12.64 11.43 6.45
CA GLN A 128 -12.93 10.50 5.35
C GLN A 128 -14.33 10.81 4.82
N ARG A 129 -14.56 10.72 3.49
CA ARG A 129 -15.89 10.31 3.04
C ARG A 129 -16.11 8.95 3.68
N VAL A 130 -16.96 8.89 4.70
CA VAL A 130 -17.23 7.67 5.47
C VAL A 130 -17.73 6.63 4.48
N GLU A 131 -16.84 5.74 4.07
CA GLU A 131 -17.23 4.57 3.29
C GLU A 131 -18.10 3.72 4.19
N ASN A 132 -19.41 3.75 3.94
CA ASN A 132 -20.32 2.89 4.66
C ASN A 132 -19.94 1.42 4.40
N ASN A 133 -20.39 0.50 5.27
CA ASN A 133 -20.01 -0.92 5.15
C ASN A 133 -20.33 -1.51 3.76
N SER A 134 -21.36 -0.99 3.08
CA SER A 134 -21.72 -1.39 1.72
C SER A 134 -20.72 -0.90 0.67
N GLU A 135 -20.17 0.32 0.80
CA GLU A 135 -19.09 0.83 -0.03
C GLU A 135 -17.79 0.07 0.25
N LYS A 136 -17.48 -0.27 1.51
CA LYS A 136 -16.35 -1.15 1.84
C LYS A 136 -16.50 -2.55 1.23
N GLN A 137 -17.68 -3.16 1.32
CA GLN A 137 -17.96 -4.47 0.72
C GLN A 137 -17.93 -4.42 -0.81
N ARG A 138 -18.51 -3.39 -1.43
CA ARG A 138 -18.44 -3.19 -2.88
C ARG A 138 -16.99 -3.01 -3.34
N GLN A 139 -16.18 -2.30 -2.56
CA GLN A 139 -14.76 -2.14 -2.84
C GLN A 139 -13.97 -3.42 -2.61
N GLN A 140 -14.32 -4.21 -1.60
CA GLN A 140 -13.73 -5.52 -1.39
C GLN A 140 -14.07 -6.46 -2.56
N GLN A 141 -15.31 -6.45 -3.02
CA GLN A 141 -15.76 -7.18 -4.20
C GLN A 141 -15.03 -6.71 -5.46
N LEU A 142 -14.92 -5.40 -5.70
CA LEU A 142 -14.16 -4.83 -6.83
C LEU A 142 -12.68 -5.21 -6.75
N HIS A 143 -12.08 -5.27 -5.55
CA HIS A 143 -10.71 -5.73 -5.37
C HIS A 143 -10.56 -7.25 -5.58
N GLN A 144 -11.58 -8.05 -5.28
CA GLN A 144 -11.60 -9.49 -5.57
C GLN A 144 -11.80 -9.76 -7.06
N ASP A 145 -12.67 -8.99 -7.73
CA ASP A 145 -12.95 -9.12 -9.16
C ASP A 145 -11.70 -8.79 -10.01
N ILE A 146 -10.82 -7.88 -9.52
CA ILE A 146 -9.50 -7.62 -10.12
C ILE A 146 -8.62 -8.88 -10.18
N GLY A 147 -8.70 -9.76 -9.17
CA GLY A 147 -7.99 -11.04 -9.15
C GLY A 147 -8.58 -12.13 -10.05
N SER A 148 -9.78 -11.90 -10.59
CA SER A 148 -10.53 -12.90 -11.38
C SER A 148 -10.49 -12.66 -12.90
N GLY A 149 -10.13 -11.46 -13.35
CA GLY A 149 -10.17 -11.07 -14.77
C GLY A 149 -8.88 -10.48 -15.35
N VAL A 150 -7.85 -10.28 -14.52
CA VAL A 150 -6.50 -9.89 -14.91
C VAL A 150 -5.56 -10.97 -14.39
N ASP A 151 -4.57 -11.38 -15.18
CA ASP A 151 -3.56 -12.34 -14.69
C ASP A 151 -3.05 -11.87 -13.33
N PRO A 152 -3.20 -12.65 -12.24
CA PRO A 152 -2.75 -12.28 -10.90
C PRO A 152 -1.26 -11.88 -10.86
N GLY A 153 -0.47 -12.25 -11.88
CA GLY A 153 0.90 -11.79 -12.07
C GLY A 153 1.06 -10.30 -12.41
N GLU A 154 0.11 -9.68 -13.11
CA GLU A 154 0.24 -8.30 -13.62
C GLU A 154 -0.08 -7.20 -12.60
N ASP A 155 -0.96 -7.44 -11.61
CA ASP A 155 -1.27 -6.43 -10.56
C ASP A 155 -0.31 -6.49 -9.35
N ASN A 156 0.41 -7.59 -9.19
CA ASN A 156 1.25 -7.84 -8.02
C ASN A 156 2.64 -7.17 -8.08
N HIS A 157 3.10 -6.78 -9.26
CA HIS A 157 4.39 -6.14 -9.46
C HIS A 157 4.37 -5.22 -10.68
N GLN A 158 4.46 -3.91 -10.45
CA GLN A 158 4.46 -2.95 -11.55
C GLN A 158 5.45 -1.82 -11.26
N ARG A 159 6.45 -1.68 -12.14
CA ARG A 159 7.51 -0.65 -12.12
C ARG A 159 7.11 0.50 -13.03
N ARG A 160 7.11 1.75 -12.56
CA ARG A 160 6.46 2.87 -13.27
C ARG A 160 7.20 4.18 -13.13
N GLN A 161 7.02 5.07 -14.09
CA GLN A 161 7.67 6.38 -14.08
C GLN A 161 6.89 7.39 -13.22
N LEU A 162 7.63 8.11 -12.38
CA LEU A 162 7.20 9.29 -11.65
C LEU A 162 7.11 10.49 -12.61
N LYS A 163 6.01 11.25 -12.52
CA LYS A 163 5.85 12.52 -13.24
C LYS A 163 6.35 13.69 -12.40
#